data_AF-A0A9E3NYH8-F1
#
_entry.id   AF-A0A9E3NYH8-F1
#
_cell.length_a   1.000
_cell.length_b   1.000
_cell.length_c   1.000
_cell.angle_alpha   90.00
_cell.angle_beta   90.00
_cell.angle_gamma   90.00
#
_symmetry.space_group_name_H-M   'P 1'
#
loop_
_entity.id
_entity.type
_entity.pdbx_description
1 polymer ?
#
loop_
_entity_poly.entity_id
_entity_poly.type
_entity_poly.pdbx_seq_one_letter_code
_entity_poly.pdbx_strand_id
1 'polypeptide(L)'
;MRREPDAAVEPDDPAIDRAVRERQLVAGYRAAARRALELARRYRAEEGAAGGDRERACITQARIWRSAVRDLRAGIAVAPRPGLARALPEREDRSRETG
;
A
#
# COMPACT_ATOMS: atom_id res chain seq x y z
N MET A 1 -21.07 41.86 20.75
CA MET A 1 -20.09 41.56 19.69
C MET A 1 -19.84 40.05 19.71
N ARG A 2 -20.56 39.26 18.89
CA ARG A 2 -20.37 37.81 18.83
C ARG A 2 -19.19 37.52 17.89
N ARG A 3 -18.19 36.78 18.38
CA ARG A 3 -17.26 36.06 17.51
C ARG A 3 -18.01 34.84 16.99
N GLU A 4 -18.37 34.87 15.72
CA GLU A 4 -18.61 33.62 15.00
C GLU A 4 -17.23 32.99 14.80
N PRO A 5 -16.99 31.76 15.27
CA PRO A 5 -15.85 31.01 14.77
C PRO A 5 -16.20 30.67 13.32
N ASP A 6 -15.52 31.36 12.41
CA ASP A 6 -15.42 31.01 11.01
C ASP A 6 -14.76 29.62 10.94
N ALA A 7 -15.58 28.59 11.12
CA ALA A 7 -15.22 27.20 10.88
C ALA A 7 -15.13 27.07 9.37
N ALA A 8 -14.02 27.57 8.82
CA ALA A 8 -13.57 27.23 7.49
C ALA A 8 -13.33 25.72 7.48
N VAL A 9 -14.40 24.98 7.18
CA VAL A 9 -14.32 23.59 6.75
C VAL A 9 -13.50 23.64 5.48
N GLU A 10 -12.21 23.32 5.61
CA GLU A 10 -11.28 23.08 4.51
C GLU A 10 -11.99 22.25 3.43
N PRO A 11 -11.78 22.55 2.14
CA PRO A 11 -12.50 21.89 1.07
C PRO A 11 -12.29 20.38 1.15
N ASP A 12 -13.37 19.66 1.45
CA ASP A 12 -13.51 18.22 1.34
C ASP A 12 -13.52 17.87 -0.15
N ASP A 13 -12.38 18.08 -0.82
CA ASP A 13 -12.22 17.87 -2.25
C ASP A 13 -11.95 16.38 -2.51
N PRO A 14 -12.92 15.64 -3.07
CA PRO A 14 -12.78 14.21 -3.30
C PRO A 14 -11.60 13.88 -4.25
N ALA A 15 -11.13 14.84 -5.07
CA ALA A 15 -9.95 14.65 -5.90
C ALA A 15 -8.65 14.70 -5.09
N ILE A 16 -8.55 15.56 -4.08
CA ILE A 16 -7.41 15.62 -3.16
C ILE A 16 -7.35 14.32 -2.36
N ASP A 17 -8.49 13.90 -1.79
CA ASP A 17 -8.61 12.67 -1.02
C ASP A 17 -8.23 11.43 -1.83
N ARG A 18 -8.69 11.35 -3.08
CA ARG A 18 -8.30 10.30 -4.02
C ARG A 18 -6.80 10.30 -4.27
N ALA A 19 -6.21 11.47 -4.54
CA ALA A 19 -4.77 11.58 -4.80
C ALA A 19 -3.92 11.19 -3.57
N VAL A 20 -4.36 11.54 -2.35
CA VAL A 20 -3.72 11.13 -1.10
C VAL A 20 -3.77 9.60 -0.95
N ARG A 21 -4.95 9.00 -1.16
CA ARG A 21 -5.11 7.53 -1.09
C ARG A 21 -4.24 6.81 -2.13
N GLU A 22 -4.21 7.28 -3.37
CA GLU A 22 -3.35 6.71 -4.42
C GLU A 22 -1.87 6.76 -4.04
N ARG A 23 -1.40 7.88 -3.46
CA ARG A 23 -0.02 8.01 -2.97
C ARG A 23 0.29 7.03 -1.85
N GLN A 24 -0.61 6.87 -0.88
CA GLN A 24 -0.48 5.90 0.21
C GLN A 24 -0.42 4.46 -0.31
N LEU A 25 -1.29 4.10 -1.25
CA LEU A 25 -1.29 2.79 -1.90
C LEU A 25 0.03 2.51 -2.62
N VAL A 26 0.52 3.49 -3.39
CA VAL A 26 1.81 3.37 -4.08
C VAL A 26 2.95 3.16 -3.08
N ALA A 27 2.96 3.90 -1.96
CA ALA A 27 3.96 3.72 -0.91
C ALA A 27 3.86 2.32 -0.27
N GLY A 28 2.65 1.86 0.05
CA GLY A 28 2.39 0.53 0.61
C GLY A 28 2.87 -0.60 -0.30
N TYR A 29 2.54 -0.56 -1.59
CA TYR A 29 2.99 -1.57 -2.56
C TYR A 29 4.50 -1.54 -2.80
N ARG A 30 5.14 -0.36 -2.76
CA ARG A 30 6.60 -0.27 -2.82
C ARG A 30 7.26 -0.88 -1.60
N ALA A 31 6.74 -0.62 -0.40
CA ALA A 31 7.24 -1.20 0.84
C ALA A 31 7.08 -2.72 0.84
N ALA A 32 5.92 -3.23 0.41
CA ALA A 32 5.69 -4.67 0.27
C ALA A 32 6.67 -5.31 -0.73
N ALA A 33 6.86 -4.70 -1.92
CA ALA A 33 7.84 -5.16 -2.91
C ALA A 33 9.27 -5.25 -2.37
N ARG A 34 9.68 -4.29 -1.55
CA ARG A 34 11.00 -4.33 -0.90
C ARG A 34 11.12 -5.49 0.08
N ARG A 35 10.12 -5.67 0.96
CA ARG A 35 10.07 -6.77 1.93
C ARG A 35 10.11 -8.15 1.26
N ALA A 36 9.37 -8.36 0.17
CA ALA A 36 9.47 -9.62 -0.57
C ALA A 36 10.86 -9.86 -1.15
N LEU A 37 11.53 -8.82 -1.67
CA LEU A 37 12.89 -8.99 -2.21
C LEU A 37 13.92 -9.24 -1.10
N GLU A 38 13.73 -8.67 0.08
CA GLU A 38 14.54 -8.99 1.25
C GLU A 38 14.37 -10.46 1.66
N LEU A 39 13.13 -10.96 1.70
CA LEU A 39 12.84 -12.37 1.95
C LEU A 39 13.44 -13.28 0.87
N ALA A 40 13.31 -12.91 -0.41
CA ALA A 40 13.92 -13.66 -1.51
C ALA A 40 15.44 -13.80 -1.34
N ARG A 41 16.14 -12.75 -0.91
CA ARG A 41 17.58 -12.81 -0.63
C ARG A 41 17.92 -13.75 0.52
N ARG A 42 17.10 -13.75 1.59
CA ARG A 42 17.26 -14.68 2.71
C ARG A 42 17.04 -16.13 2.27
N TYR A 43 15.97 -16.39 1.53
CA TYR A 43 15.70 -17.72 1.00
C TYR A 43 16.75 -18.20 0.02
N ARG A 44 17.32 -17.32 -0.82
CA ARG A 44 18.47 -17.68 -1.66
C ARG A 44 19.68 -18.11 -0.83
N ALA A 45 19.95 -17.46 0.29
CA ALA A 45 21.03 -17.85 1.18
C ALA A 45 20.78 -19.22 1.85
N GLU A 46 19.51 -19.54 2.16
CA GLU A 46 19.11 -20.83 2.71
C GLU A 46 19.08 -21.97 1.66
N GLU A 47 18.61 -21.68 0.45
CA GLU A 47 18.33 -22.65 -0.61
C GLU A 47 19.52 -22.85 -1.57
N GLY A 48 20.54 -21.99 -1.48
CA GLY A 48 21.75 -22.04 -2.29
C GLY A 48 21.63 -21.31 -3.64
N ALA A 49 22.70 -21.39 -4.45
CA ALA A 49 22.86 -20.56 -5.65
C ALA A 49 21.79 -20.79 -6.73
N ALA A 50 21.18 -21.98 -6.79
CA ALA A 50 20.10 -22.29 -7.72
C ALA A 50 18.77 -21.58 -7.34
N GLY A 51 18.66 -21.12 -6.09
CA GLY A 51 17.40 -20.67 -5.51
C GLY A 51 16.38 -21.79 -5.36
N GLY A 52 15.31 -21.53 -4.59
CA GLY A 52 14.21 -22.47 -4.41
C GLY A 52 12.84 -21.86 -4.62
N ASP A 53 11.81 -22.63 -4.32
CA ASP A 53 10.41 -22.23 -4.51
C ASP A 53 10.05 -21.00 -3.68
N ARG A 54 10.62 -20.87 -2.48
CA ARG A 54 10.35 -19.72 -1.60
C ARG A 54 10.94 -18.44 -2.17
N GLU A 55 12.18 -18.49 -2.67
CA GLU A 55 12.76 -17.35 -3.39
C GLU A 55 11.88 -16.95 -4.58
N ARG A 56 11.49 -17.91 -5.43
CA ARG A 56 10.67 -17.66 -6.63
C ARG A 56 9.30 -17.07 -6.29
N ALA A 57 8.66 -17.57 -5.24
CA ALA A 57 7.39 -17.05 -4.75
C ALA A 57 7.52 -15.58 -4.31
N CYS A 58 8.56 -15.25 -3.54
CA CYS A 58 8.82 -13.88 -3.12
C CYS A 58 9.10 -12.94 -4.30
N ILE A 59 9.92 -13.37 -5.28
CA ILE A 59 10.18 -12.58 -6.49
C ILE A 59 8.88 -12.33 -7.27
N THR A 60 8.04 -13.36 -7.40
CA THR A 60 6.74 -13.25 -8.08
C THR A 60 5.84 -12.24 -7.37
N GLN A 61 5.75 -12.31 -6.04
CA GLN A 61 4.98 -11.36 -5.25
C GLN A 61 5.49 -9.92 -5.41
N ALA A 62 6.81 -9.71 -5.41
CA ALA A 62 7.41 -8.40 -5.66
C ALA A 62 7.07 -7.84 -7.05
N ARG A 63 7.01 -8.70 -8.08
CA ARG A 63 6.58 -8.31 -9.43
C ARG A 63 5.12 -7.89 -9.46
N ILE A 64 4.25 -8.63 -8.78
CA ILE A 64 2.81 -8.29 -8.66
C ILE A 64 2.64 -6.91 -8.04
N TRP A 65 3.33 -6.63 -6.92
CA TRP A 65 3.27 -5.32 -6.26
C TRP A 65 3.80 -4.17 -7.14
N ARG A 66 4.89 -4.40 -7.89
CA ARG A 66 5.40 -3.42 -8.85
C ARG A 66 4.43 -3.16 -10.01
N SER A 67 3.73 -4.19 -10.48
CA SER A 67 2.68 -4.03 -11.49
C SER A 67 1.55 -3.16 -10.96
N ALA A 68 1.05 -3.44 -9.75
CA ALA A 68 -0.01 -2.65 -9.12
C ALA A 68 0.36 -1.15 -8.99
N VAL A 69 1.63 -0.84 -8.69
CA VAL A 69 2.12 0.56 -8.70
C VAL A 69 2.09 1.19 -10.09
N ARG A 70 2.44 0.42 -11.13
CA ARG A 70 2.39 0.90 -12.52
C ARG A 70 0.94 1.15 -12.93
N ASP A 71 0.04 0.23 -12.59
CA ASP A 71 -1.38 0.30 -12.93
C ASP A 71 -2.04 1.51 -12.24
N LEU A 72 -1.77 1.73 -10.94
CA LEU A 72 -2.22 2.93 -10.21
C LEU A 72 -1.74 4.23 -10.87
N ARG A 73 -0.46 4.28 -11.27
CA ARG A 73 0.12 5.46 -11.93
C ARG A 73 -0.47 5.70 -13.32
N ALA A 74 -0.95 4.65 -13.99
CA ALA A 74 -1.61 4.73 -15.27
C ALA A 74 -3.11 5.05 -15.14
N GLY A 75 -3.62 5.25 -13.92
CA GLY A 75 -5.06 5.46 -13.68
C GLY A 75 -5.91 4.20 -13.90
N ILE A 76 -5.28 3.02 -14.00
CA ILE A 76 -5.96 1.75 -14.18
C ILE A 76 -6.44 1.26 -12.82
N ALA A 77 -7.72 0.88 -12.74
CA ALA A 77 -8.29 0.31 -11.53
C ALA A 77 -7.55 -0.97 -11.14
N VAL A 78 -6.91 -0.96 -9.97
CA VAL A 78 -6.21 -2.14 -9.43
C VAL A 78 -7.20 -2.97 -8.64
N ALA A 79 -7.54 -4.16 -9.14
CA ALA A 79 -8.32 -5.12 -8.38
C ALA A 79 -7.57 -5.54 -7.11
N PRO A 80 -8.23 -5.63 -5.93
CA PRO A 80 -7.61 -6.12 -4.72
C PRO A 80 -7.21 -7.59 -4.92
N ARG A 81 -5.89 -7.86 -4.95
CA ARG A 81 -5.33 -9.21 -5.06
C ARG A 81 -4.89 -9.72 -3.69
N PRO A 82 -4.90 -11.04 -3.44
CA PRO A 82 -4.34 -11.62 -2.22
C PRO A 82 -2.90 -11.15 -2.00
N GLY A 83 -2.61 -10.61 -0.82
CA GLY A 83 -1.32 -9.97 -0.50
C GLY A 83 -1.24 -8.46 -0.78
N LEU A 84 -2.18 -7.87 -1.53
CA LEU A 84 -2.39 -6.41 -1.59
C LEU A 84 -3.27 -5.94 -0.43
N ALA A 85 -4.23 -6.77 0.01
CA ALA A 85 -5.16 -6.44 1.08
C ALA A 85 -4.49 -6.15 2.43
N ARG A 86 -3.37 -6.83 2.77
CA ARG A 86 -2.56 -6.57 3.98
C ARG A 86 -1.60 -5.38 3.84
N ALA A 87 -1.40 -4.87 2.62
CA ALA A 87 -0.54 -3.72 2.36
C ALA A 87 -1.34 -2.40 2.25
N LEU A 88 -2.67 -2.49 2.31
CA LEU A 88 -3.54 -1.34 2.53
C LEU A 88 -3.24 -0.80 3.93
N PRO A 89 -3.09 0.53 4.10
CA PRO A 89 -3.12 1.09 5.44
C PRO A 89 -4.45 0.67 6.07
N GLU A 90 -4.37 -0.01 7.22
CA GLU A 90 -5.56 -0.31 8.01
C GLU A 90 -6.28 1.02 8.22
N ARG A 91 -7.56 1.07 7.83
CA ARG A 91 -8.40 2.20 8.22
C ARG A 91 -8.37 2.23 9.73
N GLU A 92 -7.71 3.23 10.28
CA GLU A 92 -7.65 3.49 11.70
C GLU A 92 -9.09 3.62 12.17
N ASP A 93 -9.56 2.56 12.83
CA ASP A 93 -10.91 2.42 13.32
C ASP A 93 -11.04 3.37 14.52
N ARG A 94 -11.34 4.65 14.22
CA ARG A 94 -11.81 5.62 15.21
C ARG A 94 -13.20 5.18 15.64
N SER A 95 -13.24 4.15 16.47
CA SER A 95 -14.43 3.67 17.17
C SER A 95 -14.02 3.05 18.50
N ARG A 96 -13.55 3.91 19.40
CA ARG A 96 -13.80 3.81 20.86
C ARG A 96 -14.03 5.24 21.33
N GLU A 97 -15.24 5.74 21.15
CA GLU A 97 -16.24 5.82 22.23
C GLU A 97 -15.64 6.32 23.53
N THR A 98 -15.83 7.62 23.74
CA THR A 98 -16.19 8.24 25.02
C THR A 98 -16.62 7.24 26.08
N GLY A 99 -15.76 7.05 27.09
CA GLY A 99 -16.16 6.69 28.44
C GLY A 99 -16.19 7.93 29.31
#